data_AF-A0A372JHQ0-F1
#
_entry.id   AF-A0A372JHQ0-F1
#
_cell.length_a   1.000
_cell.length_b   1.000
_cell.length_c   1.000
_cell.angle_alpha   90.00
_cell.angle_beta   90.00
_cell.angle_gamma   90.00
#
_symmetry.space_group_name_H-M   'P 1'
#
loop_
_entity.id
_entity.type
_entity.pdbx_description
1 polymer ?
#
loop_
_entity_poly.entity_id
_entity_poly.type
_entity_poly.pdbx_seq_one_letter_code
_entity_poly.pdbx_strand_id
1 'polypeptide(L)'
;MTATSGTTSSGTTSTGTTSTGTASSASARALVLVMLRQMFPAWDIRLCDRGIWRAEGPILISASSCDGLVQALGDADPEALAAVLEELRPPI
;
A
#
# COMPACT_ATOMS: atom_id res chain seq x y z
N MET A 1 -59.28 32.44 3.06
CA MET A 1 -59.22 31.60 1.85
C MET A 1 -57.86 31.81 1.20
N THR A 2 -57.10 30.72 0.97
CA THR A 2 -55.98 30.52 -0.01
C THR A 2 -54.73 31.43 0.08
N ALA A 3 -53.48 30.97 -0.01
CA ALA A 3 -52.89 29.65 -0.22
C ALA A 3 -51.42 29.64 0.28
N THR A 4 -50.98 28.52 0.86
CA THR A 4 -49.60 28.22 1.22
C THR A 4 -48.90 27.57 0.03
N SER A 5 -47.82 28.17 -0.46
CA SER A 5 -46.94 27.55 -1.47
C SER A 5 -45.77 26.87 -0.76
N GLY A 6 -45.79 25.53 -0.74
CA GLY A 6 -44.70 24.69 -0.26
C GLY A 6 -43.62 24.51 -1.32
N THR A 7 -42.40 24.93 -1.01
CA THR A 7 -41.20 24.58 -1.76
C THR A 7 -40.84 23.13 -1.45
N THR A 8 -40.94 22.25 -2.44
CA THR A 8 -40.46 20.87 -2.33
C THR A 8 -39.08 20.80 -2.95
N SER A 9 -38.05 20.73 -2.11
CA SER A 9 -36.68 20.46 -2.51
C SER A 9 -36.54 18.98 -2.83
N SER A 10 -36.38 18.65 -4.11
CA SER A 10 -36.08 17.29 -4.57
C SER A 10 -34.71 16.88 -4.07
N GLY A 11 -34.68 15.96 -3.11
CA GLY A 11 -33.47 15.32 -2.61
C GLY A 11 -32.76 14.57 -3.73
N THR A 12 -31.50 14.92 -3.93
CA THR A 12 -30.52 14.17 -4.71
C THR A 12 -30.27 12.83 -4.04
N THR A 13 -30.79 11.75 -4.62
CA THR A 13 -30.33 10.39 -4.28
C THR A 13 -28.99 10.17 -4.97
N SER A 14 -27.92 10.47 -4.24
CA SER A 14 -26.55 10.08 -4.60
C SER A 14 -26.41 8.57 -4.40
N THR A 15 -26.68 7.79 -5.44
CA THR A 15 -26.28 6.39 -5.49
C THR A 15 -24.79 6.34 -5.78
N GLY A 16 -23.98 6.35 -4.72
CA GLY A 16 -22.55 6.08 -4.78
C GLY A 16 -22.32 4.63 -5.20
N THR A 17 -22.06 4.40 -6.49
CA THR A 17 -21.49 3.15 -6.99
C THR A 17 -20.12 2.95 -6.37
N THR A 18 -20.00 1.96 -5.48
CA THR A 18 -18.76 1.53 -4.85
C THR A 18 -17.83 0.93 -5.90
N SER A 19 -16.98 1.78 -6.46
CA SER A 19 -15.54 1.57 -6.65
C SER A 19 -15.04 0.12 -6.77
N THR A 20 -15.06 -0.41 -8.00
CA THR A 20 -14.28 -1.57 -8.45
C THR A 20 -12.76 -1.26 -8.55
N GLY A 21 -12.24 -0.37 -7.70
CA GLY A 21 -10.85 0.13 -7.74
C GLY A 21 -9.93 -0.45 -6.66
N THR A 22 -10.47 -1.17 -5.67
CA THR A 22 -9.69 -1.70 -4.53
C THR A 22 -9.03 -3.04 -4.83
N ALA A 23 -9.61 -3.90 -5.66
CA ALA A 23 -9.09 -5.25 -5.93
C ALA A 23 -7.74 -5.24 -6.67
N SER A 24 -7.55 -4.33 -7.64
CA SER A 24 -6.29 -4.19 -8.39
C SER A 24 -5.15 -3.64 -7.52
N SER A 25 -5.45 -2.70 -6.62
CA SER A 25 -4.46 -2.19 -5.66
C SER A 25 -4.09 -3.24 -4.61
N ALA A 26 -5.04 -4.07 -4.19
CA ALA A 26 -4.80 -5.15 -3.23
C ALA A 26 -3.86 -6.22 -3.82
N SER A 27 -4.06 -6.64 -5.07
CA SER A 27 -3.16 -7.58 -5.74
C SER A 27 -1.80 -6.97 -6.05
N ALA A 28 -1.72 -5.70 -6.44
CA ALA A 28 -0.46 -4.99 -6.60
C ALA A 28 0.34 -4.93 -5.28
N ARG A 29 -0.33 -4.63 -4.15
CA ARG A 29 0.27 -4.64 -2.81
C ARG A 29 0.77 -6.03 -2.42
N ALA A 30 0.02 -7.08 -2.75
CA ALA A 30 0.44 -8.46 -2.50
C ALA A 30 1.70 -8.83 -3.29
N LEU A 31 1.80 -8.43 -4.57
CA LEU A 31 3.00 -8.65 -5.38
C LEU A 31 4.22 -7.93 -4.79
N VAL A 32 4.04 -6.68 -4.37
CA VAL A 32 5.11 -5.90 -3.72
C VAL A 32 5.55 -6.55 -2.41
N LEU A 33 4.64 -7.08 -1.59
CA LEU A 33 5.00 -7.83 -0.38
C LEU A 33 5.84 -9.07 -0.69
N VAL A 34 5.46 -9.83 -1.72
CA VAL A 34 6.21 -11.03 -2.12
C VAL A 34 7.61 -10.62 -2.60
N MET A 35 7.71 -9.59 -3.43
CA MET A 35 8.99 -9.11 -3.94
C MET A 35 9.89 -8.62 -2.80
N LEU A 36 9.35 -7.85 -1.85
CA LEU A 36 10.09 -7.38 -0.68
C LEU A 36 10.61 -8.53 0.19
N ARG A 37 9.81 -9.58 0.42
CA ARG A 37 10.25 -10.76 1.18
C ARG A 37 11.34 -11.57 0.47
N GLN A 38 11.33 -11.58 -0.86
CA GLN A 38 12.39 -12.22 -1.66
C GLN A 38 13.68 -11.41 -1.59
N MET A 39 13.58 -10.08 -1.63
CA MET A 39 14.71 -9.16 -1.55
C MET A 39 15.34 -9.12 -0.15
N PHE A 40 14.50 -9.20 0.89
CA PHE A 40 14.92 -9.11 2.29
C PHE A 40 14.46 -10.35 3.08
N PRO A 41 15.09 -11.53 2.86
CA PRO A 41 14.68 -12.76 3.51
C PRO A 41 14.91 -12.77 5.03
N ALA A 42 15.81 -11.91 5.52
CA ALA A 42 16.06 -11.74 6.96
C ALA A 42 14.95 -10.94 7.67
N TRP A 43 14.01 -10.34 6.93
CA TRP A 43 12.99 -9.45 7.46
C TRP A 43 11.58 -10.04 7.30
N ASP A 44 10.82 -10.11 8.39
CA ASP A 44 9.40 -10.45 8.35
C ASP A 44 8.57 -9.22 7.95
N ILE A 45 8.25 -9.13 6.65
CA ILE A 45 7.51 -7.99 6.10
C ILE A 45 6.02 -8.33 6.04
N ARG A 46 5.18 -7.48 6.64
CA ARG A 46 3.72 -7.63 6.73
C ARG A 46 3.00 -6.34 6.36
N LEU A 47 1.86 -6.46 5.69
CA LEU A 47 0.95 -5.34 5.45
C LEU A 47 -0.25 -5.47 6.36
N CYS A 48 -0.46 -4.46 7.21
CA CYS A 48 -1.64 -4.39 8.06
C CYS A 48 -2.88 -4.02 7.24
N ASP A 49 -4.06 -4.40 7.73
CA ASP A 49 -5.37 -4.13 7.10
C ASP A 49 -5.63 -2.62 6.86
N ARG A 50 -4.95 -1.75 7.62
CA ARG A 50 -4.97 -0.29 7.48
C ARG A 50 -4.05 0.25 6.36
N GLY A 51 -3.40 -0.63 5.60
CA GLY A 51 -2.44 -0.25 4.55
C GLY A 51 -1.06 0.17 5.05
N ILE A 52 -0.74 -0.12 6.32
CA ILE A 52 0.58 0.16 6.93
C ILE A 52 1.51 -1.02 6.70
N TRP A 53 2.68 -0.74 6.13
CA TRP A 53 3.76 -1.69 5.93
C TRP A 53 4.59 -1.79 7.21
N ARG A 54 4.88 -3.02 7.64
CA ARG A 54 5.75 -3.30 8.79
C ARG A 54 6.81 -4.30 8.37
N ALA A 55 8.06 -4.07 8.76
CA ALA A 55 9.15 -5.01 8.62
C ALA A 55 9.75 -5.28 10.00
N GLU A 56 9.78 -6.54 10.40
CA GLU A 56 10.35 -7.02 11.64
C GLU A 56 11.66 -7.75 11.35
N GLY A 57 12.77 -7.20 11.83
CA GLY A 57 14.09 -7.79 11.72
C GLY A 57 14.93 -7.41 12.95
N PRO A 58 16.18 -6.93 12.77
CA PRO A 58 16.99 -6.39 13.86
C PRO A 58 16.34 -5.17 14.53
N ILE A 59 15.58 -4.39 13.76
CA ILE A 59 14.76 -3.28 14.24
C ILE A 59 13.34 -3.41 13.69
N LEU A 60 12.38 -2.76 14.34
CA LEU A 60 11.01 -2.68 13.85
C LEU A 60 10.87 -1.43 12.97
N ILE A 61 10.54 -1.63 11.70
CA ILE A 61 10.27 -0.54 10.75
C ILE A 61 8.79 -0.52 10.43
N SER A 62 8.18 0.66 10.45
CA SER A 62 6.80 0.86 10.02
C SER A 62 6.67 2.06 9.09
N ALA A 63 6.00 1.88 7.96
CA ALA A 63 5.77 2.93 6.99
C ALA A 63 4.32 2.90 6.47
N SER A 64 3.73 4.07 6.23
CA SER A 64 2.41 4.17 5.60
C SER A 64 2.44 3.94 4.08
N SER A 65 3.63 3.93 3.48
CA SER A 65 3.86 3.82 2.05
C SER A 65 4.94 2.78 1.76
N CYS A 66 4.82 2.09 0.63
CA CYS A 66 5.82 1.10 0.19
C CYS A 66 7.20 1.75 -0.02
N ASP A 67 7.23 2.91 -0.67
CA ASP A 67 8.48 3.64 -0.94
C ASP A 67 9.27 3.94 0.34
N GLY A 68 8.58 4.47 1.37
CA GLY A 68 9.19 4.70 2.68
C GLY A 68 9.64 3.43 3.39
N LEU A 69 8.96 2.28 3.17
CA LEU A 69 9.43 1.00 3.69
C LEU A 69 10.73 0.57 2.99
N VAL A 70 10.79 0.66 1.66
CA VAL A 70 11.97 0.28 0.87
C VAL A 70 13.17 1.13 1.27
N GLN A 71 12.98 2.45 1.40
CA GLN A 71 14.05 3.35 1.80
C GLN A 71 14.56 3.03 3.21
N ALA A 72 13.66 2.78 4.16
CA ALA A 72 14.04 2.42 5.52
C ALA A 72 14.70 1.03 5.61
N LEU A 73 14.25 0.06 4.81
CA LEU A 73 14.90 -1.25 4.69
C LEU A 73 16.30 -1.14 4.08
N GLY A 74 16.47 -0.30 3.06
CA GLY A 74 17.77 -0.06 2.44
C GLY A 74 18.78 0.63 3.38
N ASP A 75 18.30 1.49 4.29
CA ASP A 75 19.13 2.10 5.33
C ASP A 75 19.48 1.09 6.43
N ALA A 76 18.53 0.24 6.82
CA ALA A 76 18.71 -0.76 7.87
C ALA A 76 19.53 -1.98 7.43
N ASP A 77 19.46 -2.35 6.15
CA ASP A 77 20.14 -3.51 5.57
C ASP A 77 20.66 -3.18 4.15
N PRO A 78 21.73 -2.37 4.05
CA PRO A 78 22.30 -1.97 2.78
C PRO A 78 22.92 -3.14 2.01
N GLU A 79 23.36 -4.20 2.71
CA GLU A 79 23.94 -5.39 2.08
C GLU A 79 22.88 -6.22 1.36
N ALA A 80 21.71 -6.45 1.97
CA ALA A 80 20.60 -7.12 1.30
C ALA A 80 20.14 -6.35 0.05
N LEU A 81 20.08 -5.01 0.14
CA LEU A 81 19.75 -4.18 -1.02
C LEU A 81 20.82 -4.27 -2.13
N ALA A 82 22.10 -4.27 -1.77
CA ALA A 82 23.20 -4.40 -2.72
C ALA A 82 23.16 -5.77 -3.43
N ALA A 83 22.92 -6.86 -2.70
CA ALA A 83 22.80 -8.20 -3.27
C ALA A 83 21.66 -8.30 -4.29
N VAL A 84 20.51 -7.67 -3.99
CA VAL A 84 19.38 -7.59 -4.94
C VAL A 84 19.74 -6.78 -6.18
N LEU A 85 20.44 -5.66 -6.03
CA LEU A 85 20.89 -4.85 -7.17
C LEU A 85 21.93 -5.59 -8.03
N GLU A 86 22.77 -6.43 -7.43
CA GLU A 86 23.68 -7.31 -8.16
C GLU A 86 22.95 -8.41 -8.93
N GLU A 87 21.92 -9.02 -8.34
CA GLU A 87 21.05 -9.99 -9.02
C GLU A 87 20.25 -9.34 -10.17
N LEU A 88 19.86 -8.08 -10.00
CA LEU A 88 19.17 -7.31 -11.04
C LEU A 88 20.11 -6.77 -12.12
N ARG A 89 21.43 -7.05 -12.04
CA ARG A 89 22.39 -6.66 -13.07
C ARG A 89 22.05 -7.42 -14.36
N PRO A 90 21.69 -6.73 -15.46
CA PRO A 90 21.47 -7.41 -16.72
C PRO A 90 22.77 -8.05 -17.20
N PRO A 91 22.73 -9.29 -17.73
CA PRO A 91 23.91 -9.91 -18.31
C PRO A 91 24.39 -9.06 -19.50
N ILE A 92 25.67 -8.69 -19.49
CA ILE A 92 26.35 -7.98 -20.59
C ILE A 92 26.56 -8.89 -21.80
#